data_AF-A0A7C1NPQ1-F1
#
_entry.id   AF-A0A7C1NPQ1-F1
#
_cell.length_a   1.000
_cell.length_b   1.000
_cell.length_c   1.000
_cell.angle_alpha   90.00
_cell.angle_beta   90.00
_cell.angle_gamma   90.00
#
_symmetry.space_group_name_H-M   'P 1'
#
loop_
_entity.id
_entity.type
_entity.pdbx_description
1 polymer ?
#
loop_
_entity_poly.entity_id
_entity_poly.type
_entity_poly.pdbx_seq_one_letter_code
_entity_poly.pdbx_strand_id
1 'polypeptide(L)'
;MSDKPQVPAIEGWYTMDADQPHLIGSCCKDCGTYYFPKQFTYCKNPSCDSSDFDEVELSRTGKVWSYTNACYQPPEPYVAADPFVPYAIA
;
A
#
# COMPACT_ATOMS: atom_id res chain seq x y z
N MET A 1 -12.49 8.94 23.28
CA MET A 1 -11.83 8.08 22.26
C MET A 1 -12.86 7.07 21.80
N SER A 2 -12.96 6.81 20.50
CA SER A 2 -14.01 5.94 19.95
C SER A 2 -13.77 4.49 20.41
N ASP A 3 -14.75 3.86 21.07
CA ASP A 3 -14.70 2.46 21.60
C ASP A 3 -14.70 1.38 20.49
N LYS A 4 -14.36 1.75 19.24
CA LYS A 4 -14.33 0.80 18.13
C LYS A 4 -13.00 0.04 18.15
N PRO A 5 -13.00 -1.30 18.04
CA PRO A 5 -11.77 -2.05 17.94
C PRO A 5 -11.02 -1.65 16.67
N GLN A 6 -9.73 -1.34 16.81
CA GLN A 6 -8.85 -1.13 15.66
C GLN A 6 -8.49 -2.49 15.08
N VAL A 7 -8.90 -2.71 13.83
CA VAL A 7 -8.63 -3.94 13.08
C VAL A 7 -8.03 -3.59 11.73
N PRO A 8 -7.15 -4.44 11.17
CA PRO A 8 -6.66 -4.22 9.83
C PRO A 8 -7.83 -4.32 8.82
N ALA A 9 -7.86 -3.43 7.83
CA ALA A 9 -8.81 -3.49 6.72
C ALA A 9 -8.58 -4.74 5.86
N ILE A 10 -7.30 -5.11 5.69
CA ILE A 10 -6.88 -6.39 5.12
C ILE A 10 -5.73 -6.94 5.97
N GLU A 11 -5.90 -8.15 6.47
CA GLU A 11 -4.90 -8.80 7.32
C GLU A 11 -3.57 -8.99 6.58
N GLY A 12 -2.45 -8.69 7.25
CA GLY A 12 -1.10 -8.93 6.75
C GLY A 12 -0.63 -7.98 5.64
N TRP A 13 -1.36 -6.90 5.34
CA TRP A 13 -0.95 -5.88 4.36
C TRP A 13 -0.10 -4.76 4.95
N TYR A 14 -0.21 -4.53 6.26
CA TYR A 14 0.51 -3.48 6.97
C TYR A 14 0.67 -3.83 8.46
N THR A 15 1.65 -3.22 9.11
CA THR A 15 1.84 -3.34 10.57
C THR A 15 0.83 -2.47 11.31
N MET A 16 0.43 -2.90 12.51
CA MET A 16 -0.57 -2.22 13.33
C MET A 16 0.03 -1.22 14.33
N ASP A 17 1.32 -0.87 14.18
CA ASP A 17 1.93 0.23 14.93
C ASP A 17 1.28 1.55 14.48
N ALA A 18 0.58 2.22 15.40
CA ALA A 18 -0.17 3.43 15.10
C ALA A 18 0.73 4.64 14.78
N ASP A 19 1.94 4.68 15.34
CA ASP A 19 2.88 5.79 15.15
C ASP A 19 3.75 5.56 13.91
N GLN A 20 4.14 4.31 13.69
CA GLN A 20 5.04 3.92 12.60
C GLN A 20 4.53 2.73 11.78
N PRO A 21 3.38 2.83 11.09
CA PRO A 21 2.88 1.74 10.27
C PRO A 21 3.74 1.57 9.02
N HIS A 22 4.01 0.33 8.66
CA HIS A 22 4.69 -0.08 7.43
C HIS A 22 3.75 -0.90 6.55
N LEU A 23 3.81 -0.70 5.23
CA LEU A 23 3.24 -1.69 4.31
C LEU A 23 4.11 -2.95 4.34
N ILE A 24 3.49 -4.12 4.30
CA ILE A 24 4.21 -5.40 4.25
C ILE A 24 4.22 -5.88 2.80
N GLY A 25 5.42 -5.96 2.23
CA GLY A 25 5.69 -6.40 0.86
C GLY A 25 6.49 -7.70 0.82
N SER A 26 6.95 -8.08 -0.36
CA SER A 26 7.95 -9.13 -0.53
C SER A 26 9.14 -8.63 -1.34
N CYS A 27 10.32 -9.19 -1.08
CA CYS A 27 11.55 -8.93 -1.82
C CYS A 27 12.09 -10.25 -2.38
N CYS A 28 12.31 -10.32 -3.69
CA CYS A 28 12.94 -11.48 -4.33
C CYS A 28 14.38 -11.63 -3.84
N LYS A 29 14.75 -12.81 -3.33
CA LYS A 29 16.08 -13.05 -2.77
C LYS A 29 17.19 -13.04 -3.82
N ASP A 30 16.86 -13.40 -5.06
CA ASP A 30 17.87 -13.51 -6.12
C ASP A 30 18.18 -12.18 -6.80
N CYS A 31 17.15 -11.37 -7.09
CA CYS A 31 17.32 -10.12 -7.85
C CYS A 31 17.00 -8.84 -7.06
N GLY A 32 16.53 -8.94 -5.82
CA GLY A 32 16.20 -7.80 -4.97
C GLY A 32 14.98 -6.97 -5.41
N THR A 33 14.15 -7.50 -6.32
CA THR A 33 12.94 -6.80 -6.76
C THR A 33 11.87 -6.87 -5.66
N TYR A 34 11.31 -5.71 -5.31
CA TYR A 34 10.23 -5.58 -4.33
C TYR A 34 8.85 -5.67 -4.98
N TYR A 35 7.87 -6.20 -4.24
CA TYR A 35 6.48 -6.31 -4.67
C TYR A 35 5.50 -5.86 -3.58
N PHE A 36 4.46 -5.16 -4.02
CA PHE A 36 3.26 -4.88 -3.25
C PHE A 36 2.03 -4.92 -4.18
N PRO A 37 0.93 -5.63 -3.83
CA PRO A 37 0.80 -6.55 -2.70
C PRO A 37 1.84 -7.68 -2.75
N LYS A 38 2.06 -8.36 -1.61
CA LYS A 38 3.06 -9.43 -1.48
C LYS A 38 2.93 -10.48 -2.59
N GLN A 39 4.07 -10.93 -3.11
CA GLN A 39 4.18 -11.97 -4.13
C GLN A 39 5.21 -13.02 -3.67
N PHE A 40 4.82 -14.30 -3.69
CA PHE A 40 5.65 -15.42 -3.25
C PHE A 40 5.70 -16.60 -4.23
N THR A 41 4.99 -16.51 -5.36
CA THR A 41 4.90 -17.60 -6.35
C THR A 41 6.05 -17.55 -7.35
N TYR A 42 6.27 -16.40 -7.99
CA TYR A 42 7.29 -16.25 -9.05
C TYR A 42 7.65 -14.78 -9.26
N CYS A 43 8.92 -14.52 -9.52
CA CYS A 43 9.46 -13.18 -9.74
C CYS A 43 8.97 -12.62 -11.07
N LYS A 44 8.24 -11.50 -11.05
CA LYS A 44 7.77 -10.84 -12.28
C LYS A 44 8.83 -9.96 -12.96
N ASN A 45 10.05 -9.92 -12.43
CA ASN A 45 11.15 -9.27 -13.10
C ASN A 45 11.55 -10.15 -14.30
N PRO A 46 11.47 -9.65 -15.55
CA PRO A 46 11.71 -10.47 -16.75
C PRO A 46 13.14 -11.00 -16.87
N SER A 47 14.08 -10.52 -16.05
CA SER A 47 15.46 -10.99 -15.99
C SER A 47 15.71 -11.96 -14.81
N CYS A 48 14.67 -12.47 -14.17
CA CYS A 48 14.78 -13.34 -12.99
C CYS A 48 13.75 -14.47 -13.04
N ASP A 49 14.19 -15.71 -12.76
CA ASP A 49 13.33 -16.90 -12.70
C ASP A 49 13.08 -17.42 -11.28
N SER A 50 13.32 -16.59 -10.27
CA SER A 50 13.23 -17.01 -8.86
C SER A 50 11.80 -17.23 -8.39
N SER A 51 11.65 -18.15 -7.45
CA SER A 51 10.44 -18.34 -6.62
C SER A 51 10.72 -18.15 -5.12
N ASP A 52 11.90 -17.65 -4.74
CA ASP A 52 12.27 -17.44 -3.34
C ASP A 52 12.24 -15.94 -2.97
N PHE A 53 11.59 -15.65 -1.85
CA PHE A 53 11.30 -14.28 -1.41
C PHE A 53 11.38 -14.17 0.10
N ASP A 54 11.76 -12.99 0.58
CA ASP A 54 11.56 -12.57 1.96
C ASP A 54 10.31 -11.70 2.07
N GLU A 55 9.57 -11.86 3.15
CA GLU A 55 8.59 -10.86 3.58
C GLU A 55 9.34 -9.67 4.20
N VAL A 56 8.95 -8.44 3.83
CA VAL A 56 9.67 -7.24 4.23
C VAL A 56 8.71 -6.09 4.57
N GLU A 57 9.12 -5.24 5.51
CA GLU A 57 8.50 -3.94 5.73
C GLU A 57 9.01 -2.94 4.70
N LEU A 58 8.09 -2.33 3.94
CA LEU A 58 8.42 -1.35 2.92
C LEU A 58 8.69 0.03 3.53
N SER A 59 9.40 0.88 2.79
CA SER A 59 9.63 2.27 3.16
C SER A 59 8.31 3.02 3.35
N ARG A 60 8.24 3.84 4.41
CA ARG A 60 7.14 4.77 4.69
C ARG A 60 7.19 6.06 3.88
N THR A 61 8.26 6.24 3.10
CA THR A 61 8.49 7.44 2.30
C THR A 61 8.78 7.06 0.86
N GLY A 62 8.39 7.95 -0.05
CA GLY A 62 8.58 7.79 -1.48
C GLY A 62 8.58 9.14 -2.19
N LYS A 63 8.61 9.11 -3.52
CA LYS A 63 8.47 10.29 -4.38
C LYS A 63 7.24 10.12 -5.24
N VAL A 64 6.43 11.17 -5.34
CA VAL A 64 5.30 11.20 -6.26
C VAL A 64 5.83 11.14 -7.68
N TRP A 65 5.43 10.12 -8.44
CA TRP A 65 5.83 9.95 -9.83
C TRP A 65 4.93 10.73 -10.79
N SER A 66 3.62 10.66 -10.55
CA SER A 66 2.57 11.37 -11.28
C SER A 66 1.38 11.57 -10.35
N TYR A 67 0.56 12.58 -10.61
CA TYR A 67 -0.67 12.81 -9.84
C TYR A 67 -1.74 13.48 -10.70
N THR A 68 -2.98 13.42 -10.22
CA THR A 68 -4.10 14.23 -10.72
C THR A 68 -4.88 14.79 -9.54
N ASN A 69 -5.86 15.66 -9.78
CA ASN A 69 -6.80 16.12 -8.77
C ASN A 69 -8.25 15.72 -9.09
N ALA A 70 -8.96 15.26 -8.07
CA ALA A 70 -10.40 15.04 -8.11
C ALA A 70 -11.12 16.32 -7.70
N CYS A 71 -11.69 17.04 -8.66
CA CYS A 71 -12.38 18.32 -8.45
C CYS A 71 -13.91 18.20 -8.38
N TYR A 72 -14.43 16.97 -8.27
CA TYR A 72 -15.85 16.69 -8.10
C TYR A 72 -16.04 15.63 -7.01
N GLN A 73 -17.20 15.67 -6.36
CA GLN A 73 -17.54 14.73 -5.31
C GLN A 73 -17.60 13.30 -5.88
N PRO A 74 -16.88 12.33 -5.29
CA PRO A 74 -16.98 10.93 -5.69
C PRO A 74 -18.41 10.40 -5.47
N PRO A 75 -18.88 9.47 -6.31
CA PRO A 75 -20.16 8.83 -6.09
C PRO A 75 -20.16 8.00 -4.80
N GLU A 76 -21.34 7.73 -4.27
CA GLU A 76 -21.53 6.75 -3.19
C GLU A 76 -20.91 5.39 -3.59
N PRO A 77 -20.33 4.63 -2.63
CA PRO A 77 -20.43 4.78 -1.17
C PRO A 77 -19.30 5.60 -0.53
N TYR A 78 -18.48 6.31 -1.31
CA TYR A 78 -17.38 7.09 -0.76
C TYR A 78 -17.90 8.26 0.08
N VAL A 79 -17.50 8.31 1.36
CA VAL A 79 -17.87 9.39 2.26
C VAL A 79 -16.92 10.56 2.05
N ALA A 80 -17.35 11.54 1.26
CA ALA A 80 -16.63 12.79 1.03
C ALA A 80 -16.86 13.79 2.18
N ALA A 81 -15.94 14.75 2.33
CA ALA A 81 -16.14 15.89 3.22
C ALA A 81 -17.32 16.76 2.72
N ASP A 82 -18.02 17.40 3.66
CA ASP A 82 -19.09 18.37 3.38
C ASP A 82 -18.74 19.73 4.05
N PRO A 83 -18.50 20.82 3.29
CA PRO A 83 -18.54 20.89 1.83
C PRO A 83 -17.40 20.10 1.17
N PHE A 84 -17.61 19.66 -0.08
CA PHE A 84 -16.59 18.95 -0.84
C PHE A 84 -15.32 19.78 -1.01
N VAL A 85 -14.17 19.16 -0.76
CA VAL A 85 -12.84 19.75 -0.97
C VAL A 85 -12.07 18.87 -1.97
N PRO A 86 -11.53 19.43 -3.07
CA PRO A 86 -10.71 18.68 -4.00
C PRO A 86 -9.48 18.05 -3.33
N TYR A 87 -9.09 16.87 -3.80
CA TYR A 87 -7.92 16.15 -3.29
C TYR A 87 -7.08 15.58 -4.44
N ALA A 88 -5.79 15.37 -4.17
CA ALA A 88 -4.86 14.77 -5.13
C ALA A 88 -4.95 13.23 -5.07
N ILE A 89 -4.75 12.60 -6.22
CA ILE A 89 -4.62 11.15 -6.38
C ILE A 89 -3.24 10.88 -6.97
N ALA A 90 -2.44 10.06 -6.29
CA ALA A 90 -1.08 9.70 -6.64
C ALA A 90 -0.79 8.25 -6.25
#